data_AF-A0A2T7BCV0-F1
#
_entry.id   AF-A0A2T7BCV0-F1
#
_cell.length_a   1.000
_cell.length_b   1.000
_cell.length_c   1.000
_cell.angle_alpha   90.00
_cell.angle_beta   90.00
_cell.angle_gamma   90.00
#
_symmetry.space_group_name_H-M   'P 1'
#
loop_
_entity.id
_entity.type
_entity.pdbx_description
1 polymer ?
#
loop_
_entity_poly.entity_id
_entity_poly.type
_entity_poly.pdbx_seq_one_letter_code
_entity_poly.pdbx_strand_id
1 'polypeptide(L)' 'MQYKSFSIAASSAEQLQEGINKFFEANTEITVVSAQQSQSGESAALRITYTVLYKVAEKKGEGIGFGFNAMR' A
#
# COMPACT_ATOMS: atom_id res chain seq x y z
N MET A 1 -8.30 -9.38 12.95
CA MET A 1 -8.32 -8.48 11.77
C MET A 1 -8.13 -9.31 10.52
N GLN A 2 -8.95 -9.11 9.49
CA GLN A 2 -8.77 -9.78 8.20
C GLN A 2 -7.70 -9.04 7.38
N TYR A 3 -6.70 -9.77 6.91
CA TYR A 3 -5.70 -9.26 5.97
C TYR A 3 -6.24 -9.37 4.55
N LYS A 4 -5.98 -8.36 3.73
CA LYS A 4 -6.29 -8.30 2.31
C LYS A 4 -5.00 -8.35 1.49
N SER A 5 -5.09 -8.87 0.28
CA SER A 5 -4.00 -8.86 -0.69
C SER A 5 -4.36 -8.03 -1.92
N PHE A 6 -3.36 -7.36 -2.49
CA PHE A 6 -3.45 -6.71 -3.79
C PHE A 6 -2.25 -7.15 -4.62
N SER A 7 -2.47 -7.54 -5.87
CA SER A 7 -1.41 -7.94 -6.79
C SER A 7 -1.59 -7.25 -8.14
N ILE A 8 -0.50 -6.73 -8.68
CA ILE A 8 -0.45 -6.13 -10.01
C ILE A 8 0.72 -6.71 -10.80
N ALA A 9 0.50 -6.96 -12.10
CA ALA A 9 1.54 -7.30 -13.04
C ALA A 9 1.72 -6.14 -14.03
N ALA A 10 2.96 -5.75 -14.26
CA ALA A 10 3.35 -4.65 -15.14
C ALA A 10 4.52 -5.08 -16.04
N SER A 11 4.65 -4.44 -17.20
CA SER A 11 5.74 -4.70 -18.14
C SER A 11 6.81 -3.60 -18.17
N SER A 12 6.61 -2.53 -17.40
CA SER A 12 7.61 -1.48 -17.17
C SER A 12 7.53 -0.95 -15.72
N ALA A 13 8.59 -0.30 -15.28
CA ALA A 13 8.63 0.34 -13.96
C ALA A 13 7.59 1.47 -13.85
N GLU A 14 7.35 2.21 -14.93
CA GLU A 14 6.37 3.30 -14.97
C GLU A 14 4.93 2.77 -14.80
N GLN A 15 4.58 1.70 -15.50
CA GLN A 15 3.27 1.04 -15.36
C GLN A 15 3.07 0.51 -13.93
N LEU A 16 4.13 -0.06 -13.36
CA LEU A 16 4.09 -0.56 -11.99
C LEU A 16 3.84 0.59 -11.01
N GLN A 17 4.60 1.68 -11.14
CA GLN A 17 4.46 2.85 -10.27
C GLN A 17 3.08 3.47 -10.37
N GLU A 18 2.53 3.62 -11.58
CA GLU A 18 1.19 4.15 -11.78
C GLU A 18 0.13 3.27 -11.09
N GLY A 19 0.24 1.95 -11.22
CA GLY A 19 -0.70 1.02 -10.59
C GLY A 19 -0.58 0.99 -9.06
N ILE A 20 0.64 1.09 -8.53
CA ILE A 20 0.88 1.23 -7.09
C ILE A 20 0.28 2.53 -6.57
N ASN A 21 0.50 3.65 -7.26
CA ASN A 21 -0.06 4.94 -6.88
C ASN A 21 -1.59 4.90 -6.86
N LYS A 22 -2.23 4.40 -7.91
CA LYS A 22 -3.69 4.24 -7.97
C LYS A 22 -4.22 3.36 -6.83
N PHE A 23 -3.50 2.30 -6.46
CA PHE A 23 -3.87 1.46 -5.32
C PHE A 23 -3.88 2.24 -4.01
N PHE A 24 -2.81 2.99 -3.71
CA PHE A 24 -2.71 3.78 -2.48
C PHE A 24 -3.64 4.99 -2.46
N GLU A 25 -3.90 5.62 -3.61
CA GLU A 25 -4.89 6.70 -3.75
C GLU A 25 -6.32 6.21 -3.49
N ALA A 26 -6.66 5.00 -3.95
CA ALA A 26 -7.96 4.38 -3.69
C ALA A 26 -8.08 3.82 -2.26
N ASN A 27 -6.97 3.60 -1.56
CA ASN A 27 -6.91 2.95 -0.25
C ASN A 27 -6.05 3.77 0.72
N THR A 28 -6.56 4.92 1.15
CA THR A 28 -5.84 5.84 2.04
C THR A 28 -5.83 5.39 3.51
N GLU A 29 -6.81 4.59 3.93
CA GLU A 29 -6.96 4.08 5.30
C GLU A 29 -6.49 2.62 5.43
N ILE A 30 -5.27 2.32 4.98
CA ILE A 30 -4.67 0.99 5.11
C ILE A 30 -3.31 1.02 5.81
N THR A 31 -2.95 -0.09 6.43
CA THR A 31 -1.60 -0.38 6.92
C THR A 31 -1.02 -1.52 6.10
N VAL A 32 0.10 -1.25 5.42
CA VAL A 32 0.85 -2.27 4.70
C VAL A 32 1.57 -3.16 5.70
N VAL A 33 1.36 -4.47 5.58
CA VAL A 33 1.97 -5.50 6.44
C VAL A 33 3.20 -6.08 5.76
N SER A 34 3.11 -6.36 4.46
CA SER A 34 4.24 -6.75 3.64
C SER A 34 4.03 -6.35 2.19
N ALA A 35 5.14 -6.15 1.48
CA ALA A 35 5.15 -5.93 0.05
C ALA A 35 6.27 -6.77 -0.57
N GLN A 36 5.96 -7.43 -1.68
CA GLN A 36 6.91 -8.27 -2.40
C GLN A 36 6.85 -7.94 -3.88
N GLN A 37 8.01 -7.80 -4.50
CA GLN A 37 8.17 -7.65 -5.94
C GLN A 37 8.93 -8.85 -6.49
N SER A 38 8.45 -9.41 -7.60
CA SER A 38 9.15 -10.40 -8.39
C SER A 38 9.25 -9.92 -9.84
N GLN A 39 10.36 -10.24 -10.50
CA GLN A 39 10.57 -9.94 -11.91
C GLN A 39 11.01 -11.20 -12.64
N SER A 40 10.44 -11.47 -13.81
CA SER A 40 10.94 -12.53 -14.70
C SER A 40 12.06 -11.97 -15.57
N GLY A 41 13.29 -12.46 -15.41
CA GLY A 41 14.48 -11.98 -16.12
C GLY A 41 14.76 -12.64 -17.47
N GLU A 42 14.06 -13.72 -17.85
CA GLU A 42 14.51 -14.64 -18.92
C GLU A 42 13.50 -14.87 -20.07
N SER A 43 12.54 -13.99 -20.31
CA SER A 43 11.66 -14.14 -21.49
C SER A 43 11.32 -12.80 -22.10
N ALA A 44 11.06 -12.82 -23.42
CA ALA A 44 10.94 -11.68 -24.34
C ALA A 44 9.93 -10.57 -23.95
N ALA A 45 9.28 -10.66 -22.80
CA ALA A 45 8.51 -9.60 -22.17
C ALA A 45 8.85 -9.54 -20.67
N LEU A 46 9.44 -8.44 -20.22
CA LEU A 46 9.61 -8.15 -18.80
C LEU A 46 8.23 -8.22 -18.13
N ARG A 47 8.12 -9.03 -17.07
CA ARG A 47 6.96 -9.04 -16.19
C ARG A 47 7.43 -8.78 -14.78
N ILE A 48 6.98 -7.64 -14.24
CA ILE A 48 7.18 -7.25 -12.86
C ILE A 48 5.85 -7.48 -12.14
N THR A 49 5.85 -8.36 -11.15
CA THR A 49 4.68 -8.59 -10.29
C THR A 49 4.93 -7.97 -8.94
N TYR A 50 3.98 -7.18 -8.46
CA TYR A 50 4.03 -6.59 -7.13
C TYR A 50 2.80 -7.02 -6.35
N THR A 51 3.05 -7.54 -5.14
CA THR A 51 2.01 -8.02 -4.24
C THR A 51 2.14 -7.32 -2.90
N VAL A 52 1.02 -6.80 -2.39
CA VAL A 52 0.91 -6.14 -1.09
C VAL A 52 -0.06 -6.92 -0.22
N LEU A 53 0.35 -7.25 1.00
CA LEU A 53 -0.55 -7.64 2.07
C LEU A 53 -0.81 -6.41 2.95
N TYR A 54 -2.08 -6.08 3.15
CA TYR A 54 -2.50 -4.92 3.92
C TYR A 54 -3.69 -5.24 4.82
N LYS A 55 -3.88 -4.41 5.83
CA LYS A 55 -5.10 -4.38 6.65
C LYS A 55 -5.66 -2.96 6.67
N VAL A 56 -6.92 -2.80 7.08
CA VAL A 56 -7.47 -1.46 7.34
C VAL A 56 -6.62 -0.81 8.44
N ALA A 57 -6.24 0.45 8.23
CA ALA A 57 -5.54 1.22 9.24
C ALA A 57 -6.43 1.34 10.47
N GLU A 58 -5.91 0.97 11.63
CA GLU A 58 -6.57 1.28 12.87
C GLU A 58 -6.56 2.80 13.00
N LYS A 59 -7.73 3.44 12.91
CA LYS A 59 -7.86 4.88 13.18
C LYS A 59 -7.21 5.14 14.54
N LYS A 60 -6.04 5.77 14.53
CA LYS A 60 -5.29 6.08 15.74
C LYS A 60 -6.02 7.23 16.43
N GLY A 61 -7.03 6.89 17.23
CA GLY A 61 -7.66 7.76 18.21
C GLY A 61 -8.52 8.89 17.65
N GLU A 62 -9.77 8.58 17.31
CA GLU A 62 -10.84 9.56 17.47
C GLU A 62 -11.31 9.48 18.94
N GLY A 63 -10.78 10.37 19.78
CA GLY A 63 -11.32 10.68 21.11
C GLY A 63 -10.52 10.18 22.33
N ILE A 64 -9.71 11.06 22.92
CA ILE A 64 -9.73 11.38 24.37
C ILE A 64 -9.23 12.82 24.53
N GLY A 65 -10.11 13.75 24.88
CA GLY A 65 -9.71 15.07 25.34
C GLY A 65 -9.11 14.97 26.73
N PHE A 66 -7.92 15.53 26.95
CA PHE A 66 -7.48 16.16 28.20
C PHE A 66 -6.27 17.07 27.89
N GLY A 67 -6.51 18.38 27.87
CA GLY A 67 -5.56 19.37 28.42
C GLY A 67 -4.25 19.68 27.71
N PHE A 68 -4.25 20.06 26.43
CA PHE A 68 -3.15 20.88 25.87
C PHE A 68 -3.67 22.23 25.34
N ASN A 69 -4.36 22.96 26.22
CA ASN A 69 -4.31 24.42 26.20
C ASN A 69 -3.12 24.84 27.08
N ALA A 70 -1.90 24.66 26.57
CA ALA A 70 -0.70 25.20 27.20
C ALA A 70 -0.43 26.58 26.60
N MET A 71 -1.01 27.59 27.25
CA MET A 71 -0.57 28.99 27.35
C MET A 71 -0.01 29.66 26.08
N ARG A 72 -0.84 30.51 25.50
CA ARG A 72 -0.39 31.77 24.89
C ARG A 72 -1.26 32.90 25.44
#